data_AF-A0A0F5VK66-F1
#
_entry.id   AF-A0A0F5VK66-F1
#
_cell.length_a   1.000
_cell.length_b   1.000
_cell.length_c   1.000
_cell.angle_alpha   90.00
_cell.angle_beta   90.00
_cell.angle_gamma   90.00
#
_symmetry.space_group_name_H-M   'P 1'
#
loop_
_entity.id
_entity.type
_entity.pdbx_description
1 polymer ?
#
loop_
_entity_poly.entity_id
_entity_poly.type
_entity_poly.pdbx_seq_one_letter_code
_entity_poly.pdbx_strand_id
1 'polypeptide(L)'
;SWLMTVSMSAEHKVRFYSSKNLKDWKLQSEFGPAGATGVVWECPDLFPLAVDGDKKKIKWVLVVNINPGGIAGGSAAQYFVGDFDGKKFTADDKGTYTPPTGTVMQDFEGADFGSWTTTGTAFGQAPAAGAVDGQGAVDGFDGKGLANSFHSGDAATGTLTSPSFTVDSKYLNFKVGGGRHPHVDGTVMEQGPPPAGTVLADFEGGTYGD
;
A
#
# COMPACT_ATOMS: atom_id res chain seq x y z
N SER A 1 7.68 15.09 18.67
CA SER A 1 8.78 14.55 17.86
C SER A 1 8.18 13.79 16.71
N TRP A 2 8.81 13.86 15.54
CA TRP A 2 8.45 13.13 14.33
C TRP A 2 9.12 11.76 14.31
N LEU A 3 8.47 10.79 13.66
CA LEU A 3 8.97 9.44 13.41
C LEU A 3 9.10 9.23 11.90
N MET A 4 10.16 8.59 11.47
CA MET A 4 10.37 8.16 10.09
C MET A 4 10.69 6.67 10.07
N THR A 5 10.00 5.94 9.19
CA THR A 5 10.31 4.57 8.80
C THR A 5 11.04 4.58 7.48
N VAL A 6 12.16 3.86 7.38
CA VAL A 6 12.92 3.76 6.12
C VAL A 6 13.39 2.34 5.89
N SER A 7 13.23 1.85 4.66
CA SER A 7 13.66 0.51 4.26
C SER A 7 15.16 0.51 3.93
N MET A 8 15.90 -0.38 4.57
CA MET A 8 17.23 -0.79 4.12
C MET A 8 17.03 -1.96 3.17
N SER A 9 16.76 -1.64 1.90
CA SER A 9 16.08 -2.55 0.96
C SER A 9 16.75 -3.91 0.78
N ALA A 10 18.08 -3.94 0.62
CA ALA A 10 18.84 -5.17 0.47
C ALA A 10 19.17 -5.87 1.80
N GLU A 11 19.11 -5.15 2.92
CA GLU A 11 19.32 -5.71 4.27
C GLU A 11 18.05 -6.35 4.84
N HIS A 12 16.89 -6.13 4.21
CA HIS A 12 15.58 -6.58 4.68
C HIS A 12 15.27 -6.07 6.09
N LYS A 13 15.54 -4.78 6.30
CA LYS A 13 15.28 -4.10 7.56
C LYS A 13 14.47 -2.83 7.35
N VAL A 14 13.65 -2.50 8.34
CA VAL A 14 13.11 -1.16 8.53
C VAL A 14 13.87 -0.49 9.66
N ARG A 15 14.37 0.72 9.44
CA ARG A 15 14.94 1.57 10.49
C ARG A 15 13.93 2.61 10.92
N PHE A 16 13.87 2.85 12.23
CA PHE A 16 13.04 3.89 12.84
C PHE A 16 13.92 5.04 13.28
N TYR A 17 13.66 6.25 12.79
CA TYR A 17 14.35 7.46 13.19
C TYR A 17 13.37 8.42 13.86
N SER A 18 13.86 9.22 14.82
CA SER A 18 13.08 10.32 15.39
C SER A 18 13.76 11.66 15.12
N SER A 19 12.97 12.70 14.88
CA SER A 19 13.45 14.08 14.76
C SER A 19 12.59 15.05 15.55
N LYS A 20 13.20 16.11 16.08
CA LYS A 20 12.45 17.24 16.68
C LYS A 20 12.14 18.33 15.65
N ASN A 21 12.85 18.37 14.54
CA ASN A 21 12.83 19.48 13.58
C ASN A 21 12.76 19.05 12.10
N LEU A 22 12.56 17.75 11.83
CA LEU A 22 12.53 17.13 10.49
C LEU A 22 13.85 17.17 9.71
N LYS A 23 14.94 17.70 10.31
CA LYS A 23 16.26 17.82 9.70
C LYS A 23 17.26 16.88 10.35
N ASP A 24 17.36 16.95 11.68
CA ASP A 24 18.27 16.13 12.46
C ASP A 24 17.57 14.84 12.86
N TRP A 25 18.01 13.72 12.29
CA TRP A 25 17.42 12.41 12.51
C TRP A 25 18.31 11.53 13.37
N LYS A 26 17.75 10.99 14.46
CA LYS A 26 18.43 10.03 15.33
C LYS A 26 17.82 8.65 15.16
N LEU A 27 18.65 7.68 14.78
CA LEU A 27 18.25 6.26 14.75
C LEU A 27 17.77 5.82 16.14
N GLN A 28 16.61 5.19 16.19
CA GLN A 28 16.00 4.64 17.40
C GLN A 28 16.17 3.13 17.48
N SER A 29 15.78 2.42 16.43
CA SER A 29 15.86 0.96 16.38
C SER A 29 15.77 0.45 14.93
N GLU A 30 15.92 -0.87 14.78
CA GLU A 30 15.70 -1.60 13.53
C GLU A 30 14.71 -2.75 13.76
N PHE A 31 13.96 -3.10 12.73
CA PHE A 31 13.15 -4.32 12.64
C PHE A 31 13.56 -5.12 11.40
N GLY A 32 13.53 -6.45 11.51
CA GLY A 32 13.92 -7.38 10.45
C GLY A 32 15.37 -7.90 10.58
N PRO A 33 15.76 -8.91 9.78
CA PRO A 33 14.95 -9.59 8.75
C PRO A 33 13.81 -10.43 9.35
N ALA A 34 12.65 -10.43 8.69
CA ALA A 34 11.45 -11.20 9.05
C ALA A 34 10.59 -11.42 7.81
N GLY A 35 9.61 -12.34 7.84
CA GLY A 35 8.68 -12.55 6.72
C GLY A 35 9.37 -12.88 5.39
N ALA A 36 8.89 -12.28 4.29
CA ALA A 36 9.43 -12.52 2.95
C ALA A 36 10.71 -11.68 2.72
N THR A 37 11.85 -12.36 2.63
CA THR A 37 13.19 -11.74 2.47
C THR A 37 13.93 -12.27 1.24
N GLY A 38 13.22 -12.86 0.28
CA GLY A 38 13.83 -13.37 -0.96
C GLY A 38 14.13 -12.28 -1.99
N VAL A 39 13.73 -11.04 -1.70
CA VAL A 39 13.56 -9.89 -2.61
C VAL A 39 13.61 -8.59 -1.80
N VAL A 40 13.86 -7.45 -2.46
CA VAL A 40 14.07 -6.17 -1.76
C VAL A 40 12.84 -5.69 -0.97
N TRP A 41 13.09 -5.00 0.13
CA TRP A 41 12.08 -4.30 0.93
C TRP A 41 11.94 -2.83 0.52
N GLU A 42 10.71 -2.35 0.38
CA GLU A 42 10.37 -0.99 -0.08
C GLU A 42 9.18 -0.43 0.71
N CYS A 43 8.96 0.89 0.62
CA CYS A 43 7.76 1.60 1.09
C CYS A 43 7.21 1.16 2.48
N PRO A 44 7.98 1.31 3.57
CA PRO A 44 7.49 0.94 4.89
C PRO A 44 6.47 1.95 5.44
N ASP A 45 5.37 1.47 6.01
CA ASP A 45 4.36 2.28 6.70
C ASP A 45 4.07 1.71 8.10
N LEU A 46 3.87 2.58 9.09
CA LEU A 46 3.65 2.20 10.49
C LEU A 46 2.47 2.99 11.08
N PHE A 47 1.41 2.29 11.47
CA PHE A 47 0.23 2.92 12.06
C PHE A 47 -0.43 2.07 13.15
N PRO A 48 -1.11 2.71 14.13
CA PRO A 48 -1.91 2.02 15.13
C PRO A 48 -3.29 1.68 14.59
N LEU A 49 -3.83 0.52 15.00
CA LEU A 49 -5.17 0.07 14.68
C LEU A 49 -5.88 -0.46 15.94
N ALA A 50 -7.14 -0.06 16.13
CA ALA A 50 -7.98 -0.58 17.21
C ALA A 50 -8.51 -1.98 16.87
N VAL A 51 -8.26 -2.95 17.74
CA VAL A 51 -8.75 -4.31 17.58
C VAL A 51 -10.25 -4.33 17.85
N ASP A 52 -11.03 -4.82 16.90
CA ASP A 52 -12.50 -4.90 16.95
C ASP A 52 -13.19 -3.55 17.25
N GLY A 53 -12.55 -2.45 16.86
CA GLY A 53 -13.03 -1.09 17.13
C GLY A 53 -12.86 -0.61 18.58
N ASP A 54 -12.29 -1.43 19.49
CA ASP A 54 -11.98 -1.01 20.85
C ASP A 54 -10.73 -0.13 20.87
N LYS A 55 -10.94 1.17 21.02
CA LYS A 55 -9.86 2.18 21.09
C LYS A 55 -8.90 1.97 22.27
N LYS A 56 -9.25 1.14 23.26
CA LYS A 56 -8.36 0.79 24.38
C LYS A 56 -7.43 -0.38 24.05
N LYS A 57 -7.73 -1.13 22.99
CA LYS A 57 -6.96 -2.29 22.53
C LYS A 57 -6.32 -1.95 21.19
N ILE A 58 -5.20 -1.25 21.24
CA ILE A 58 -4.43 -0.86 20.07
C ILE A 58 -3.37 -1.92 19.77
N LYS A 59 -3.25 -2.28 18.49
CA LYS A 59 -2.07 -2.95 17.92
C LYS A 59 -1.43 -2.05 16.87
N TRP A 60 -0.14 -2.21 16.67
CA TRP A 60 0.59 -1.51 15.61
C TRP A 60 0.77 -2.44 14.42
N VAL A 61 0.59 -1.88 13.22
CA VAL A 61 0.80 -2.56 11.95
C VAL A 61 1.99 -1.92 11.26
N LEU A 62 3.02 -2.71 10.96
CA LEU A 62 4.13 -2.33 10.10
C LEU A 62 3.92 -3.01 8.74
N VAL A 63 3.66 -2.22 7.70
CA VAL A 63 3.60 -2.66 6.31
C VAL A 63 4.98 -2.50 5.69
N VAL A 64 5.39 -3.46 4.86
CA VAL A 64 6.58 -3.39 4.02
C VAL A 64 6.26 -3.95 2.64
N ASN A 65 6.56 -3.21 1.59
CA ASN A 65 6.37 -3.67 0.23
C ASN A 65 7.59 -4.47 -0.25
N ILE A 66 7.36 -5.35 -1.22
CA ILE A 66 8.38 -6.18 -1.87
C ILE A 66 8.19 -6.14 -3.38
N ASN A 67 9.31 -6.17 -4.12
CA ASN A 67 9.30 -6.29 -5.57
C ASN A 67 10.65 -6.82 -6.10
N PRO A 68 10.68 -7.83 -7.00
CA PRO A 68 9.57 -8.75 -7.32
C PRO A 68 9.24 -9.65 -6.11
N GLY A 69 8.47 -10.72 -6.26
CA GLY A 69 8.31 -11.76 -5.21
C GLY A 69 6.97 -11.79 -4.49
N GLY A 70 5.96 -11.08 -4.98
CA GLY A 70 4.58 -11.25 -4.55
C GLY A 70 4.05 -12.66 -4.78
N ILE A 71 3.08 -13.10 -3.97
CA ILE A 71 2.43 -14.43 -4.11
C ILE A 71 1.80 -14.61 -5.51
N ALA A 72 1.28 -13.53 -6.09
CA ALA A 72 0.73 -13.51 -7.45
C ALA A 72 1.78 -13.17 -8.54
N GLY A 73 3.06 -13.09 -8.18
CA GLY A 73 4.12 -12.52 -9.03
C GLY A 73 4.18 -10.98 -8.95
N GLY A 74 5.30 -10.39 -9.40
CA GLY A 74 5.50 -8.94 -9.36
C GLY A 74 5.64 -8.37 -7.94
N SER A 75 5.10 -7.16 -7.72
CA SER A 75 5.13 -6.48 -6.43
C SER A 75 4.05 -7.01 -5.48
N ALA A 76 4.30 -6.93 -4.17
CA ALA A 76 3.29 -7.18 -3.14
C ALA A 76 3.58 -6.36 -1.88
N ALA A 77 2.62 -6.34 -0.96
CA ALA A 77 2.80 -5.86 0.40
C ALA A 77 2.77 -7.05 1.37
N GLN A 78 3.66 -7.03 2.36
CA GLN A 78 3.57 -7.85 3.56
C GLN A 78 3.37 -6.93 4.78
N TYR A 79 2.85 -7.48 5.88
CA TYR A 79 2.67 -6.71 7.10
C TYR A 79 3.00 -7.55 8.33
N PHE A 80 3.29 -6.85 9.43
CA PHE A 80 3.55 -7.41 10.73
C PHE A 80 2.64 -6.72 11.74
N VAL A 81 1.96 -7.50 12.58
CA VAL A 81 1.18 -6.99 13.72
C VAL A 81 2.04 -7.09 14.96
N GLY A 82 1.98 -6.08 15.83
CA GLY A 82 2.76 -6.06 17.05
C GLY A 82 2.51 -4.81 17.89
N ASP A 83 3.54 -4.44 18.64
CA ASP A 83 3.52 -3.28 19.52
C ASP A 83 4.66 -2.32 19.18
N PHE A 84 4.39 -1.01 19.25
CA PHE A 84 5.39 0.05 19.08
C PHE A 84 5.47 0.90 20.35
N ASP A 85 6.64 0.90 20.99
CA ASP A 85 6.87 1.62 22.26
C ASP A 85 7.24 3.11 22.07
N GLY A 86 7.15 3.62 20.84
CA GLY A 86 7.61 4.95 20.44
C GLY A 86 9.04 4.97 19.87
N LYS A 87 9.78 3.85 19.95
CA LYS A 87 11.14 3.71 19.42
C LYS A 87 11.36 2.42 18.66
N LYS A 88 10.78 1.31 19.14
CA LYS A 88 10.98 -0.05 18.63
C LYS A 88 9.64 -0.71 18.36
N PHE A 89 9.55 -1.29 17.16
CA PHE A 89 8.48 -2.20 16.80
C PHE A 89 8.85 -3.63 17.21
N THR A 90 7.93 -4.31 17.89
CA THR A 90 8.07 -5.72 18.28
C THR A 90 6.89 -6.48 17.69
N ALA A 91 7.17 -7.30 16.68
CA ALA A 91 6.16 -8.15 16.05
C ALA A 91 5.69 -9.24 17.00
N ASP A 92 4.40 -9.57 16.94
CA ASP A 92 3.79 -10.67 17.69
C ASP A 92 4.26 -12.04 17.17
N ASP A 93 4.66 -12.12 15.90
CA ASP A 93 5.20 -13.32 15.26
C ASP A 93 6.35 -13.02 14.28
N LYS A 94 6.85 -14.06 13.60
CA LYS A 94 7.98 -13.96 12.66
C LYS A 94 7.59 -13.50 11.24
N GLY A 95 6.31 -13.25 10.98
CA GLY A 95 5.76 -12.92 9.66
C GLY A 95 5.86 -14.04 8.63
N THR A 96 6.13 -15.27 9.05
CA THR A 96 6.13 -16.43 8.15
C THR A 96 4.69 -16.79 7.79
N TYR A 97 4.34 -16.68 6.51
CA TYR A 97 3.01 -16.98 6.02
C TYR A 97 3.08 -17.97 4.85
N THR A 98 2.37 -19.08 4.99
CA THR A 98 1.99 -19.91 3.85
C THR A 98 0.49 -19.73 3.68
N PRO A 99 0.02 -19.14 2.56
CA PRO A 99 -1.40 -18.91 2.37
C PRO A 99 -2.14 -20.25 2.40
N PRO A 100 -3.11 -20.44 3.31
CA PRO A 100 -4.02 -21.57 3.23
C PRO A 100 -4.92 -21.40 2.00
N THR A 101 -5.52 -22.49 1.53
CA THR A 101 -6.58 -22.40 0.52
C THR A 101 -7.70 -21.49 1.03
N GLY A 102 -7.97 -20.40 0.30
CA GLY A 102 -8.99 -19.43 0.66
C GLY A 102 -10.40 -19.88 0.30
N THR A 103 -11.39 -19.34 1.01
CA THR A 103 -12.80 -19.38 0.59
C THR A 103 -13.16 -18.02 0.00
N VAL A 104 -13.81 -17.99 -1.17
CA VAL A 104 -14.27 -16.73 -1.78
C VAL A 104 -15.39 -16.16 -0.92
N MET A 105 -15.14 -15.00 -0.30
CA MET A 105 -16.14 -14.30 0.53
C MET A 105 -16.97 -13.30 -0.27
N GLN A 106 -16.33 -12.62 -1.21
CA GLN A 106 -16.92 -11.61 -2.09
C GLN A 106 -16.19 -11.70 -3.44
N ASP A 107 -16.94 -11.62 -4.53
CA ASP A 107 -16.41 -11.56 -5.89
C ASP A 107 -17.11 -10.45 -6.70
N PHE A 108 -16.75 -10.33 -7.97
CA PHE A 108 -17.30 -9.37 -8.90
C PHE A 108 -17.85 -10.07 -10.15
N GLU A 109 -18.49 -11.22 -9.96
CA GLU A 109 -18.99 -12.07 -11.06
C GLU A 109 -20.45 -11.76 -11.46
N GLY A 110 -21.10 -10.84 -10.73
CA GLY A 110 -22.48 -10.42 -10.94
C GLY A 110 -22.67 -9.49 -12.14
N ALA A 111 -23.94 -9.24 -12.49
CA ALA A 111 -24.31 -8.24 -13.50
C ALA A 111 -24.16 -6.79 -12.99
N ASP A 112 -24.00 -6.61 -11.68
CA ASP A 112 -23.78 -5.37 -10.96
C ASP A 112 -22.87 -5.62 -9.74
N PHE A 113 -22.64 -4.60 -8.91
CA PHE A 113 -21.85 -4.72 -7.69
C PHE A 113 -22.62 -5.34 -6.49
N GLY A 114 -23.83 -5.86 -6.70
CA GLY A 114 -24.66 -6.47 -5.68
C GLY A 114 -24.91 -5.53 -4.49
N SER A 115 -24.48 -5.94 -3.31
CA SER A 115 -24.66 -5.18 -2.06
C SER A 115 -23.61 -4.10 -1.80
N TRP A 116 -22.62 -3.93 -2.69
CA TRP A 116 -21.62 -2.88 -2.52
C TRP A 116 -22.19 -1.51 -2.91
N THR A 117 -21.74 -0.48 -2.22
CA THR A 117 -22.17 0.91 -2.46
C THR A 117 -21.09 1.69 -3.17
N THR A 118 -21.40 2.26 -4.33
CA THR A 118 -20.49 3.14 -5.08
C THR A 118 -20.73 4.61 -4.77
N THR A 119 -19.66 5.41 -4.81
CA THR A 119 -19.74 6.87 -4.83
C THR A 119 -18.80 7.42 -5.91
N GLY A 120 -19.07 8.63 -6.37
CA GLY A 120 -18.23 9.29 -7.37
C GLY A 120 -18.35 8.66 -8.76
N THR A 121 -17.29 8.76 -9.56
CA THR A 121 -17.26 8.36 -10.98
C THR A 121 -16.14 7.38 -11.32
N ALA A 122 -15.31 7.00 -10.35
CA ALA A 122 -14.17 6.09 -10.59
C ALA A 122 -14.61 4.69 -11.03
N PHE A 123 -15.74 4.19 -10.51
CA PHE A 123 -16.27 2.88 -10.82
C PHE A 123 -17.44 2.97 -11.80
N GLY A 124 -17.60 1.93 -12.63
CA GLY A 124 -18.75 1.79 -13.52
C GLY A 124 -20.04 1.46 -12.78
N GLN A 125 -21.05 0.98 -13.51
CA GLN A 125 -22.28 0.46 -12.91
C GLN A 125 -22.20 -1.04 -12.56
N ALA A 126 -21.18 -1.72 -13.07
CA ALA A 126 -20.97 -3.15 -12.92
C ALA A 126 -19.48 -3.49 -12.98
N PRO A 127 -19.08 -4.69 -12.55
CA PRO A 127 -17.74 -5.22 -12.78
C PRO A 127 -17.31 -5.16 -14.24
N ALA A 128 -16.04 -4.82 -14.48
CA ALA A 128 -15.44 -4.86 -15.80
C ALA A 128 -14.94 -6.27 -16.13
N ALA A 129 -15.02 -6.70 -17.39
CA ALA A 129 -14.48 -7.99 -17.84
C ALA A 129 -12.98 -7.95 -18.24
N GLY A 130 -12.28 -6.91 -17.76
CA GLY A 130 -10.89 -6.62 -18.11
C GLY A 130 -10.65 -5.11 -18.15
N ALA A 131 -9.86 -4.67 -19.14
CA ALA A 131 -9.61 -3.26 -19.39
C ALA A 131 -10.88 -2.51 -19.79
N VAL A 132 -11.02 -1.26 -19.34
CA VAL A 132 -12.05 -0.33 -19.78
C VAL A 132 -11.48 0.70 -20.76
N ASP A 133 -12.34 1.49 -21.40
CA ASP A 133 -11.94 2.47 -22.43
C ASP A 133 -10.77 3.37 -21.96
N GLY A 134 -9.71 3.42 -22.77
CA GLY A 134 -8.51 4.21 -22.49
C GLY A 134 -7.50 3.56 -21.55
N GLN A 135 -7.80 2.37 -20.99
CA GLN A 135 -6.89 1.64 -20.12
C GLN A 135 -5.95 0.70 -20.90
N GLY A 136 -4.75 0.48 -20.39
CA GLY A 136 -3.91 -0.63 -20.82
C GLY A 136 -4.54 -1.99 -20.54
N ALA A 137 -3.99 -3.06 -21.12
CA ALA A 137 -4.47 -4.42 -20.88
C ALA A 137 -4.46 -4.75 -19.38
N VAL A 138 -5.55 -5.34 -18.90
CA VAL A 138 -5.71 -5.83 -17.53
C VAL A 138 -5.79 -7.35 -17.58
N ASP A 139 -4.83 -8.03 -16.97
CA ASP A 139 -4.74 -9.47 -16.88
C ASP A 139 -4.55 -9.94 -15.43
N GLY A 140 -4.52 -11.25 -15.22
CA GLY A 140 -4.22 -11.85 -13.92
C GLY A 140 -5.32 -11.74 -12.85
N PHE A 141 -6.48 -11.14 -13.12
CA PHE A 141 -7.64 -11.24 -12.23
C PHE A 141 -8.29 -12.62 -12.31
N ASP A 142 -9.02 -13.01 -11.27
CA ASP A 142 -9.74 -14.29 -11.23
C ASP A 142 -11.18 -14.10 -11.72
N GLY A 143 -11.75 -15.12 -12.35
CA GLY A 143 -13.14 -15.08 -12.80
C GLY A 143 -13.36 -14.28 -14.09
N LYS A 144 -14.56 -13.73 -14.23
CA LYS A 144 -15.02 -12.96 -15.39
C LYS A 144 -15.07 -11.47 -15.13
N GLY A 145 -15.07 -11.03 -13.88
CA GLY A 145 -15.26 -9.64 -13.52
C GLY A 145 -14.30 -9.12 -12.45
N LEU A 146 -14.01 -7.83 -12.51
CA LEU A 146 -13.25 -7.10 -11.51
C LEU A 146 -13.89 -5.73 -11.22
N ALA A 147 -13.77 -5.26 -9.97
CA ALA A 147 -13.97 -3.86 -9.68
C ALA A 147 -12.81 -3.05 -10.29
N ASN A 148 -13.12 -2.24 -11.29
CA ASN A 148 -12.14 -1.41 -12.00
C ASN A 148 -12.44 0.06 -11.70
N SER A 149 -11.45 0.80 -11.20
CA SER A 149 -11.61 2.21 -10.83
C SER A 149 -11.13 3.19 -11.91
N PHE A 150 -10.81 2.70 -13.11
CA PHE A 150 -10.31 3.52 -14.22
C PHE A 150 -11.46 4.07 -15.10
N HIS A 151 -12.72 3.99 -14.68
CA HIS A 151 -13.79 4.59 -15.48
C HIS A 151 -13.60 6.10 -15.54
N SER A 152 -13.61 6.64 -16.76
CA SER A 152 -13.32 8.07 -17.03
C SER A 152 -11.88 8.52 -16.73
N GLY A 153 -10.93 7.58 -16.62
CA GLY A 153 -9.49 7.86 -16.50
C GLY A 153 -9.03 8.37 -15.14
N ASP A 154 -7.77 8.82 -15.06
CA ASP A 154 -7.06 9.11 -13.80
C ASP A 154 -7.67 10.25 -12.96
N ALA A 155 -8.49 11.13 -13.56
CA ALA A 155 -9.14 12.22 -12.86
C ALA A 155 -10.36 11.76 -12.04
N ALA A 156 -10.88 10.56 -12.29
CA ALA A 156 -12.07 10.07 -11.62
C ALA A 156 -11.78 9.71 -10.16
N THR A 157 -12.72 10.05 -9.27
CA THR A 157 -12.62 9.75 -7.84
C THR A 157 -13.89 9.07 -7.38
N GLY A 158 -13.81 8.31 -6.29
CA GLY A 158 -14.95 7.57 -5.77
C GLY A 158 -14.56 6.48 -4.79
N THR A 159 -15.58 5.81 -4.25
CA THR A 159 -15.41 4.64 -3.39
C THR A 159 -16.30 3.51 -3.88
N LEU A 160 -15.86 2.28 -3.65
CA LEU A 160 -16.68 1.08 -3.73
C LEU A 160 -16.61 0.42 -2.35
N THR A 161 -17.72 0.49 -1.60
CA THR A 161 -17.77 0.15 -0.17
C THR A 161 -18.54 -1.15 0.04
N SER A 162 -17.91 -2.14 0.70
CA SER A 162 -18.57 -3.41 0.99
C SER A 162 -19.65 -3.25 2.06
N PRO A 163 -20.65 -4.16 2.12
CA PRO A 163 -21.41 -4.32 3.35
C PRO A 163 -20.48 -4.70 4.51
N SER A 164 -20.92 -4.47 5.74
CA SER A 164 -20.22 -4.99 6.91
C SER A 164 -20.23 -6.52 6.90
N PHE A 165 -19.10 -7.13 7.23
CA PHE A 165 -18.97 -8.57 7.37
C PHE A 165 -18.08 -8.89 8.57
N THR A 166 -18.21 -10.11 9.09
CA THR A 166 -17.36 -10.60 10.17
C THR A 166 -16.13 -11.29 9.58
N VAL A 167 -14.95 -10.90 10.04
CA VAL A 167 -13.70 -11.63 9.78
C VAL A 167 -13.63 -12.76 10.80
N ASP A 168 -14.15 -13.93 10.43
CA ASP A 168 -14.17 -15.13 11.29
C ASP A 168 -12.95 -16.05 11.09
N SER A 169 -12.14 -15.72 10.08
CA SER A 169 -10.93 -16.44 9.70
C SER A 169 -9.70 -15.64 10.09
N LYS A 170 -8.60 -16.32 10.37
CA LYS A 170 -7.33 -15.67 10.76
C LYS A 170 -6.73 -14.79 9.66
N TYR A 171 -7.20 -14.93 8.42
CA TYR A 171 -6.65 -14.30 7.25
C TYR A 171 -7.77 -13.83 6.32
N LEU A 172 -7.55 -12.69 5.69
CA LEU A 172 -8.34 -12.18 4.58
C LEU A 172 -7.38 -11.89 3.43
N ASN A 173 -7.70 -12.38 2.23
CA ASN A 173 -6.86 -12.18 1.05
C ASN A 173 -7.59 -11.26 0.08
N PHE A 174 -6.86 -10.30 -0.48
CA PHE A 174 -7.35 -9.41 -1.53
C PHE A 174 -6.48 -9.59 -2.76
N LYS A 175 -7.09 -9.63 -3.94
CA LYS A 175 -6.39 -9.55 -5.21
C LYS A 175 -6.58 -8.15 -5.76
N VAL A 176 -5.54 -7.33 -5.64
CA VAL A 176 -5.54 -5.93 -6.05
C VAL A 176 -4.47 -5.72 -7.09
N GLY A 177 -4.86 -5.17 -8.23
CA GLY A 177 -3.95 -4.79 -9.32
C GLY A 177 -3.87 -3.27 -9.44
N GLY A 178 -2.75 -2.78 -9.98
CA GLY A 178 -2.54 -1.37 -10.28
C GLY A 178 -1.81 -1.23 -11.60
N GLY A 179 -2.06 -0.12 -12.30
CA GLY A 179 -1.42 0.14 -13.58
C GLY A 179 0.08 0.41 -13.42
N ARG A 180 0.88 -0.13 -14.34
CA ARG A 180 2.20 0.42 -14.64
C ARG A 180 1.95 1.64 -15.53
N HIS A 181 1.92 2.84 -14.95
CA HIS A 181 2.05 4.07 -15.74
C HIS A 181 3.55 4.33 -15.89
N PRO A 182 4.23 3.81 -16.93
CA PRO A 182 5.65 4.07 -17.11
C PRO A 182 5.83 5.59 -17.21
N HIS A 183 6.84 6.11 -16.53
CA HIS A 183 7.25 7.49 -16.76
C HIS A 183 7.56 7.66 -18.25
N VAL A 184 6.90 8.63 -18.89
CA VAL A 184 7.22 9.05 -20.26
C VAL A 184 7.89 10.41 -20.14
N ASP A 185 9.14 10.47 -20.58
CA ASP A 185 9.91 11.71 -20.55
C ASP A 185 9.15 12.82 -21.30
N GLY A 186 8.99 13.98 -20.64
CA GLY A 186 8.36 15.16 -21.24
C GLY A 186 6.82 15.20 -21.21
N THR A 187 6.13 14.24 -20.57
CA THR A 187 4.65 14.25 -20.46
C THR A 187 4.11 14.88 -19.17
N VAL A 188 4.98 15.39 -18.30
CA VAL A 188 4.56 16.26 -17.19
C VAL A 188 4.08 17.57 -17.79
N MET A 189 2.77 17.79 -17.78
CA MET A 189 2.10 18.93 -18.43
C MET A 189 2.55 20.30 -17.90
N GLU A 190 3.11 20.37 -16.69
CA GLU A 190 3.75 21.57 -16.16
C GLU A 190 5.27 21.47 -16.27
N GLN A 191 5.80 21.92 -17.41
CA GLN A 191 7.15 22.47 -17.50
C GLN A 191 7.13 23.99 -17.31
N GLY A 192 6.35 24.47 -16.33
CA GLY A 192 6.47 25.84 -15.86
C GLY A 192 7.73 25.98 -15.00
N PRO A 193 8.31 27.18 -14.85
CA PRO A 193 9.19 27.40 -13.71
C PRO A 193 8.43 26.96 -12.45
N PRO A 194 9.06 26.19 -11.54
CA PRO A 194 8.42 25.81 -10.29
C PRO A 194 7.77 27.05 -9.65
N PRO A 195 6.57 26.92 -9.07
CA PRO A 195 5.89 28.07 -8.47
C PRO A 195 6.86 28.87 -7.60
N ALA A 196 6.88 30.19 -7.78
CA ALA A 196 7.78 31.05 -7.01
C ALA A 196 7.59 30.78 -5.52
N GLY A 197 8.62 30.23 -4.89
CA GLY A 197 8.59 29.73 -3.53
C GLY A 197 10.00 29.40 -3.06
N THR A 198 10.21 29.36 -1.76
CA THR A 198 11.49 28.97 -1.18
C THR A 198 11.65 27.46 -1.33
N VAL A 199 12.56 27.03 -2.20
CA VAL A 199 13.00 25.63 -2.28
C VAL A 199 13.58 25.25 -0.91
N LEU A 200 12.98 24.27 -0.26
CA LEU A 200 13.42 23.84 1.08
C LEU A 200 14.68 22.95 1.00
N ALA A 201 14.85 22.24 -0.12
CA ALA A 201 16.03 21.49 -0.59
C ALA A 201 15.72 20.85 -1.97
N ASP A 202 16.66 20.83 -2.91
CA ASP A 202 16.51 20.20 -4.24
C ASP A 202 17.26 18.85 -4.39
N PHE A 203 18.14 18.51 -3.45
CA PHE A 203 18.91 17.24 -3.39
C PHE A 203 19.85 16.98 -4.58
N GLU A 204 20.08 17.97 -5.43
CA GLU A 204 21.00 17.87 -6.58
C GLU A 204 22.46 18.14 -6.19
N GLY A 205 22.70 18.60 -4.96
CA GLY A 205 24.03 18.82 -4.38
C GLY A 205 24.54 17.66 -3.52
N GLY A 206 25.86 17.59 -3.33
CA GLY A 206 26.51 16.64 -2.40
C GLY A 206 26.25 16.91 -0.91
N THR A 207 25.45 17.92 -0.58
CA THR A 207 25.08 18.35 0.77
C THR A 207 23.63 18.86 0.79
N TYR A 208 22.97 18.78 1.95
CA TYR A 208 21.58 19.22 2.11
C TYR A 208 21.48 20.76 2.22
N GLY A 209 20.86 21.40 1.22
CA GLY A 209 20.28 22.75 1.33
C GLY A 209 21.26 23.92 1.22
N ASP A 210 21.74 24.18 0.00
CA ASP A 210 22.28 25.51 -0.35
C ASP A 210 21.16 26.57 -0.41
#